data_AF-A0A1C6CNE3-F1
#
_entry.id   AF-A0A1C6CNE3-F1
#
_cell.length_a   1.000
_cell.length_b   1.000
_cell.length_c   1.000
_cell.angle_alpha   90.00
_cell.angle_beta   90.00
_cell.angle_gamma   90.00
#
_symmetry.space_group_name_H-M   'P 1'
#
loop_
_entity.id
_entity.type
_entity.pdbx_description
1 polymer ?
#
loop_
_entity_poly.entity_id
_entity_poly.type
_entity_poly.pdbx_seq_one_letter_code
_entity_poly.pdbx_strand_id
1 'polypeptide(L)'
;MKEVKTGLVLEGGAMRGMYTAGILDVLMEEKIQVDGVIGVSAGAVFGCNYKSGQIGRTLRYNMKFCGDKRYGTLHSLLKTGDIYDVDLCYHQIPEILDPFDNEAFAKNPAEFFVVCTDVETGKAVYHKCTDCGRDDLKWMQASASMPLVSKVVEIDGYKLLDGGVADSIPIMWFRRQGYKKDLVILTRPEGYQKKKMKFQGAINKILHRYPNLAKAMAHRYVIYNKTLKKIDELKEKGEVMVLRPSRLIEVSRLEKDPEKLKALYQLGREDAMKNLDQIHAFLSK
;
A
#
# COMPACT_ATOMS: atom_id res chain seq x y z
N MET A 1 -4.82 23.95 -22.26
CA MET A 1 -5.16 23.43 -20.91
C MET A 1 -4.10 22.38 -20.57
N LYS A 2 -3.53 22.36 -19.36
CA LYS A 2 -2.62 21.25 -18.97
C LYS A 2 -3.43 19.96 -18.98
N GLU A 3 -2.88 18.93 -19.63
CA GLU A 3 -3.44 17.58 -19.65
C GLU A 3 -3.65 17.09 -18.21
N VAL A 4 -4.84 16.54 -17.93
CA VAL A 4 -5.19 16.06 -16.59
C VAL A 4 -4.52 14.71 -16.38
N LYS A 5 -3.56 14.65 -15.46
CA LYS A 5 -2.87 13.39 -15.15
C LYS A 5 -3.82 12.39 -14.50
N THR A 6 -3.81 11.17 -15.02
CA THR A 6 -4.46 9.97 -14.46
C THR A 6 -3.62 9.38 -13.34
N GLY A 7 -4.30 8.94 -12.29
CA GLY A 7 -3.66 8.51 -11.06
C GLY A 7 -4.16 7.15 -10.58
N LEU A 8 -3.28 6.37 -9.95
CA LEU A 8 -3.63 5.16 -9.23
C LEU A 8 -3.26 5.29 -7.75
N VAL A 9 -4.26 5.25 -6.87
CA VAL A 9 -4.07 5.39 -5.41
C VAL A 9 -4.29 4.05 -4.72
N LEU A 10 -3.27 3.55 -4.04
CA LEU A 10 -3.24 2.21 -3.45
C LEU A 10 -3.25 2.29 -1.92
N GLU A 11 -4.37 1.91 -1.29
CA GLU A 11 -4.51 1.88 0.17
C GLU A 11 -3.54 0.87 0.82
N GLY A 12 -2.99 1.23 1.99
CA GLY A 12 -2.29 0.29 2.85
C GLY A 12 -3.20 -0.75 3.52
N GLY A 13 -2.84 -2.04 3.38
CA GLY A 13 -3.70 -3.14 3.81
C GLY A 13 -3.01 -4.26 4.61
N ALA A 14 -1.67 -4.27 4.70
CA ALA A 14 -0.90 -5.49 4.95
C ALA A 14 -1.40 -6.62 4.01
N MET A 15 -1.67 -7.83 4.49
CA MET A 15 -2.15 -8.93 3.64
C MET A 15 -3.53 -8.71 2.98
N ARG A 16 -4.32 -7.70 3.43
CA ARG A 16 -5.51 -7.29 2.65
C ARG A 16 -5.16 -6.69 1.29
N GLY A 17 -3.90 -6.27 1.10
CA GLY A 17 -3.38 -5.82 -0.19
C GLY A 17 -3.38 -6.92 -1.26
N MET A 18 -3.60 -8.19 -0.91
CA MET A 18 -3.81 -9.24 -1.93
C MET A 18 -5.00 -8.91 -2.85
N TYR A 19 -6.03 -8.23 -2.33
CA TYR A 19 -7.12 -7.68 -3.16
C TYR A 19 -6.60 -6.71 -4.21
N THR A 20 -5.78 -5.74 -3.77
CA THR A 20 -5.12 -4.77 -4.65
C THR A 20 -4.27 -5.47 -5.69
N ALA A 21 -3.49 -6.48 -5.32
CA ALA A 21 -2.67 -7.26 -6.24
C ALA A 21 -3.49 -7.90 -7.36
N GLY A 22 -4.67 -8.46 -7.04
CA GLY A 22 -5.57 -9.03 -8.05
C GLY A 22 -6.08 -8.00 -9.05
N ILE A 23 -6.44 -6.81 -8.58
CA ILE A 23 -6.83 -5.71 -9.48
C ILE A 23 -5.66 -5.31 -10.38
N LEU A 24 -4.48 -5.09 -9.80
CA LEU A 24 -3.29 -4.65 -10.53
C LEU A 24 -2.89 -5.62 -11.63
N ASP A 25 -3.00 -6.93 -11.38
CA ASP A 25 -2.72 -7.96 -12.38
C ASP A 25 -3.70 -7.88 -13.56
N VAL A 26 -5.00 -7.66 -13.31
CA VAL A 26 -5.98 -7.41 -14.38
C VAL A 26 -5.66 -6.13 -15.16
N LEU A 27 -5.30 -5.04 -14.47
CA LEU A 27 -4.93 -3.79 -15.15
C LEU A 27 -3.71 -3.98 -16.07
N MET A 28 -2.72 -4.76 -15.65
CA MET A 28 -1.54 -5.08 -16.47
C MET A 28 -1.88 -5.99 -17.65
N GLU A 29 -2.70 -7.02 -17.43
CA GLU A 29 -3.19 -7.93 -18.48
C GLU A 29 -3.92 -7.17 -19.60
N GLU A 30 -4.75 -6.19 -19.20
CA GLU A 30 -5.52 -5.32 -20.10
C GLU A 30 -4.73 -4.09 -20.59
N LYS A 31 -3.43 -4.01 -20.28
CA LYS A 31 -2.51 -2.94 -20.68
C LYS A 31 -2.98 -1.54 -20.28
N ILE A 32 -3.70 -1.44 -19.17
CA ILE A 32 -4.18 -0.18 -18.62
C ILE A 32 -3.02 0.52 -17.90
N GLN A 33 -2.62 1.68 -18.43
CA GLN A 33 -1.57 2.53 -17.88
C GLN A 33 -2.14 3.83 -17.29
N VAL A 34 -1.43 4.40 -16.32
CA VAL A 34 -1.73 5.70 -15.70
C VAL A 34 -0.46 6.55 -15.63
N ASP A 35 -0.61 7.87 -15.50
CA ASP A 35 0.53 8.80 -15.42
C ASP A 35 1.28 8.73 -14.09
N GLY A 36 0.67 8.15 -13.06
CA GLY A 36 1.33 7.95 -11.79
C GLY A 36 0.59 7.05 -10.82
N VAL A 37 1.37 6.52 -9.88
CA VAL A 37 0.92 5.61 -8.85
C VAL A 37 1.39 6.13 -7.50
N ILE A 38 0.55 6.05 -6.48
CA ILE A 38 0.94 6.30 -5.10
C ILE A 38 0.46 5.15 -4.21
N GLY A 39 1.37 4.61 -3.40
CA GLY A 39 1.08 3.50 -2.52
C GLY A 39 1.53 3.73 -1.09
N VAL A 40 0.87 3.00 -0.18
CA VAL A 40 1.20 2.99 1.25
C VAL A 40 1.34 1.55 1.70
N SER A 41 2.42 1.21 2.41
CA SER A 41 2.59 -0.14 2.98
C SER A 41 2.47 -1.21 1.88
N ALA A 42 1.63 -2.23 2.06
CA ALA A 42 1.32 -3.20 1.03
C ALA A 42 0.88 -2.57 -0.32
N GLY A 43 0.20 -1.42 -0.31
CA GLY A 43 -0.14 -0.70 -1.54
C GLY A 43 1.10 -0.25 -2.32
N ALA A 44 2.19 0.14 -1.65
CA ALA A 44 3.46 0.48 -2.30
C ALA A 44 4.24 -0.79 -2.71
N VAL A 45 4.43 -1.71 -1.76
CA VAL A 45 5.23 -2.94 -1.97
C VAL A 45 4.61 -3.87 -3.01
N PHE A 46 3.28 -3.88 -3.13
CA PHE A 46 2.59 -4.66 -4.17
C PHE A 46 2.43 -3.83 -5.44
N GLY A 47 2.15 -2.53 -5.29
CA GLY A 47 2.01 -1.58 -6.39
C GLY A 47 3.24 -1.43 -7.27
N CYS A 48 4.45 -1.61 -6.75
CA CYS A 48 5.65 -1.51 -7.58
C CYS A 48 5.69 -2.55 -8.71
N ASN A 49 5.05 -3.72 -8.50
CA ASN A 49 4.93 -4.78 -9.52
C ASN A 49 4.04 -4.37 -10.69
N TYR A 50 3.06 -3.47 -10.46
CA TYR A 50 2.27 -2.87 -11.54
C TYR A 50 3.14 -2.01 -12.45
N LYS A 51 4.01 -1.18 -11.87
CA LYS A 51 4.91 -0.33 -12.65
C LYS A 51 6.00 -1.14 -13.37
N SER A 52 6.49 -2.23 -12.79
CA SER A 52 7.43 -3.14 -13.46
C SER A 52 6.78 -4.13 -14.43
N GLY A 53 5.45 -4.18 -14.52
CA GLY A 53 4.76 -5.09 -15.45
C GLY A 53 4.79 -6.57 -15.04
N GLN A 54 5.11 -6.89 -13.79
CA GLN A 54 5.32 -8.27 -13.33
C GLN A 54 4.02 -8.92 -12.85
N ILE A 55 3.15 -9.27 -13.80
CA ILE A 55 1.86 -9.95 -13.56
C ILE A 55 2.06 -11.22 -12.72
N GLY A 56 1.25 -11.37 -11.67
CA GLY A 56 1.22 -12.57 -10.81
C GLY A 56 2.35 -12.65 -9.78
N ARG A 57 3.35 -11.76 -9.82
CA ARG A 57 4.50 -11.81 -8.90
C ARG A 57 4.07 -11.65 -7.45
N THR A 58 3.19 -10.70 -7.16
CA THR A 58 2.69 -10.46 -5.80
C THR A 58 2.03 -11.70 -5.21
N LEU A 59 1.17 -12.38 -5.97
CA LEU A 59 0.59 -13.64 -5.53
C LEU A 59 1.66 -14.71 -5.31
N ARG A 60 2.58 -14.87 -6.27
CA ARG A 60 3.61 -15.91 -6.27
C ARG A 60 4.48 -15.88 -5.01
N TYR A 61 5.09 -14.74 -4.68
CA TYR A 61 5.95 -14.70 -3.48
C TYR A 61 5.14 -14.77 -2.18
N ASN A 62 3.96 -14.14 -2.10
CA ASN A 62 3.15 -14.22 -0.88
C ASN A 62 2.69 -15.66 -0.61
N MET A 63 2.28 -16.40 -1.64
CA MET A 63 1.88 -17.81 -1.51
C MET A 63 3.06 -18.72 -1.18
N LYS A 64 4.24 -18.46 -1.75
CA LYS A 64 5.46 -19.24 -1.49
C LYS A 64 5.97 -19.06 -0.06
N PHE A 65 5.88 -17.85 0.48
CA PHE A 65 6.51 -17.51 1.77
C PHE A 65 5.53 -17.32 2.93
N CYS A 66 4.21 -17.41 2.74
CA CYS A 66 3.24 -17.22 3.84
C CYS A 66 3.43 -18.20 5.02
N GLY A 67 4.03 -19.37 4.78
CA GLY A 67 4.41 -20.34 5.81
C GLY A 67 5.82 -20.18 6.40
N ASP A 68 6.67 -19.29 5.86
CA ASP A 68 8.04 -19.08 6.34
C ASP A 68 8.03 -18.41 7.72
N LYS A 69 8.88 -18.89 8.63
CA LYS A 69 9.02 -18.33 10.00
C LYS A 69 9.52 -16.89 9.99
N ARG A 70 10.10 -16.41 8.90
CA ARG A 70 10.58 -15.04 8.69
C ARG A 70 9.50 -14.11 8.10
N TYR A 71 8.33 -14.63 7.73
CA TYR A 71 7.33 -13.88 6.99
C TYR A 71 6.04 -13.65 7.81
N GLY A 72 5.94 -12.52 8.49
CA GLY A 72 4.74 -12.13 9.24
C GLY A 72 4.55 -12.94 10.53
N THR A 73 5.62 -13.26 11.26
CA THR A 73 5.56 -14.17 12.43
C THR A 73 6.19 -13.60 13.69
N LEU A 74 5.68 -14.03 14.86
CA LEU A 74 6.28 -13.69 16.15
C LEU A 74 7.72 -14.24 16.27
N HIS A 75 8.03 -15.35 15.61
CA HIS A 75 9.40 -15.87 15.57
C HIS A 75 10.35 -14.86 14.91
N SER A 76 9.93 -14.25 13.79
CA SER A 76 10.70 -13.19 13.14
C SER A 76 10.84 -11.99 14.07
N LEU A 77 9.74 -11.50 14.65
CA LEU A 77 9.75 -10.37 15.57
C LEU A 77 10.70 -10.56 16.75
N LEU A 78 10.73 -11.74 17.37
CA LEU A 78 11.64 -12.03 18.49
C LEU A 78 13.10 -12.15 18.06
N LYS A 79 13.35 -12.67 16.85
CA LYS A 79 14.71 -12.91 16.35
C LYS A 79 15.36 -11.66 15.76
N THR A 80 14.59 -10.83 15.06
CA THR A 80 15.10 -9.70 14.28
C THR A 80 14.60 -8.35 14.78
N GLY A 81 13.50 -8.31 15.54
CA GLY A 81 12.79 -7.07 15.90
C GLY A 81 11.77 -6.63 14.84
N ASP A 82 11.60 -7.39 13.76
CA ASP A 82 10.66 -7.11 12.69
C ASP A 82 9.74 -8.30 12.45
N ILE A 83 8.42 -8.06 12.34
CA ILE A 83 7.44 -9.12 12.09
C ILE A 83 7.61 -9.73 10.69
N TYR A 84 8.08 -8.94 9.73
CA TYR A 84 8.56 -9.36 8.42
C TYR A 84 10.06 -9.15 8.39
N ASP A 85 10.80 -10.24 8.27
CA ASP A 85 12.27 -10.22 8.21
C ASP A 85 12.74 -9.39 7.02
N VAL A 86 13.55 -8.36 7.31
CA VAL A 86 14.01 -7.40 6.30
C VAL A 86 14.87 -8.07 5.24
N ASP A 87 15.76 -8.96 5.67
CA ASP A 87 16.67 -9.67 4.77
C ASP A 87 15.89 -10.57 3.81
N LEU A 88 14.92 -11.33 4.31
CA LEU A 88 14.05 -12.12 3.44
C LEU A 88 13.23 -11.21 2.49
N CYS A 89 12.52 -10.22 3.03
CA CYS A 89 11.49 -9.51 2.28
C CYS A 89 12.02 -8.46 1.30
N TYR A 90 13.15 -7.81 1.62
CA TYR A 90 13.69 -6.69 0.85
C TYR A 90 15.04 -6.97 0.18
N HIS A 91 15.66 -8.11 0.47
CA HIS A 91 16.88 -8.56 -0.21
C HIS A 91 16.69 -9.93 -0.89
N GLN A 92 16.50 -11.01 -0.13
CA GLN A 92 16.44 -12.36 -0.71
C GLN A 92 15.30 -12.53 -1.72
N ILE A 93 14.06 -12.10 -1.40
CA ILE A 93 12.93 -12.23 -2.33
C ILE A 93 13.16 -11.41 -3.61
N PRO A 94 13.34 -10.07 -3.55
CA PRO A 94 13.43 -9.26 -4.75
C PRO A 94 14.76 -9.37 -5.52
N GLU A 95 15.84 -9.85 -4.93
CA GLU A 95 17.14 -9.93 -5.60
C GLU A 95 17.47 -11.35 -6.09
N ILE A 96 16.94 -12.40 -5.44
CA ILE A 96 17.39 -13.79 -5.66
C ILE A 96 16.22 -14.75 -5.91
N LEU A 97 15.24 -14.82 -5.00
CA LEU A 97 14.26 -15.91 -4.96
C LEU A 97 13.07 -15.70 -5.89
N ASP A 98 12.74 -14.46 -6.19
CA ASP A 98 11.74 -14.03 -7.18
C ASP A 98 12.12 -12.63 -7.70
N PRO A 99 13.15 -12.53 -8.56
CA PRO A 99 13.78 -11.25 -8.91
C PRO A 99 12.79 -10.16 -9.38
N PHE A 100 12.97 -8.94 -8.88
CA PHE A 100 12.23 -7.76 -9.32
C PHE A 100 12.85 -7.19 -10.60
N ASP A 101 12.01 -6.71 -11.52
CA ASP A 101 12.47 -6.10 -12.77
C ASP A 101 12.63 -4.57 -12.59
N ASN A 102 13.79 -4.18 -12.07
CA ASN A 102 14.18 -2.78 -11.88
C ASN A 102 14.24 -2.00 -13.20
N GLU A 103 14.67 -2.65 -14.28
CA GLU A 103 14.81 -2.00 -15.58
C GLU A 103 13.44 -1.67 -16.18
N ALA A 104 12.48 -2.60 -16.13
CA ALA A 104 11.11 -2.35 -16.55
C ALA A 104 10.45 -1.26 -15.68
N PHE A 105 10.69 -1.27 -14.37
CA PHE A 105 10.20 -0.20 -13.48
C PHE A 105 10.75 1.16 -13.89
N ALA A 106 12.06 1.29 -14.11
CA ALA A 106 12.70 2.56 -14.46
C ALA A 106 12.29 3.07 -15.86
N LYS A 107 12.06 2.16 -16.82
CA LYS A 107 11.61 2.50 -18.18
C LYS A 107 10.14 2.92 -18.24
N ASN A 108 9.32 2.52 -17.27
CA ASN A 108 7.91 2.91 -17.25
C ASN A 108 7.77 4.41 -16.91
N PRO A 109 7.14 5.22 -17.78
CA PRO A 109 7.07 6.67 -17.60
C PRO A 109 6.17 7.11 -16.43
N ALA A 110 5.33 6.21 -15.89
CA ALA A 110 4.49 6.52 -14.75
C ALA A 110 5.33 6.92 -13.52
N GLU A 111 5.02 8.04 -12.88
CA GLU A 111 5.67 8.39 -11.60
C GLU A 111 5.19 7.42 -10.51
N PHE A 112 6.06 7.05 -9.57
CA PHE A 112 5.70 6.16 -8.48
C PHE A 112 6.07 6.79 -7.15
N PHE A 113 5.10 6.87 -6.25
CA PHE A 113 5.29 7.49 -4.94
C PHE A 113 5.00 6.50 -3.82
N VAL A 114 5.80 6.58 -2.78
CA VAL A 114 5.64 5.81 -1.55
C VAL A 114 5.43 6.75 -0.37
N VAL A 115 4.55 6.36 0.55
CA VAL A 115 4.23 7.18 1.74
C VAL A 115 4.76 6.52 3.00
N CYS A 116 5.44 7.29 3.83
CA CYS A 116 5.91 6.88 5.15
C CYS A 116 5.36 7.83 6.22
N THR A 117 5.43 7.41 7.48
CA THR A 117 5.19 8.27 8.63
C THR A 117 6.51 8.56 9.30
N ASP A 118 6.87 9.84 9.39
CA ASP A 118 7.98 10.27 10.23
C ASP A 118 7.58 10.14 11.71
N VAL A 119 8.34 9.35 12.46
CA VAL A 119 8.05 9.05 13.87
C VAL A 119 8.30 10.24 14.80
N GLU A 120 9.17 11.18 14.39
CA GLU A 120 9.51 12.37 15.17
C GLU A 120 8.40 13.41 15.05
N THR A 121 7.86 13.64 13.85
CA THR A 121 6.78 14.63 13.63
C THR A 121 5.36 14.05 13.65
N GLY A 122 5.21 12.73 13.45
CA GLY A 122 3.92 12.06 13.26
C GLY A 122 3.23 12.40 11.94
N LYS A 123 3.94 13.03 10.99
CA LYS A 123 3.39 13.47 9.69
C LYS A 123 3.79 12.52 8.57
N ALA A 124 3.04 12.58 7.48
CA ALA A 124 3.34 11.82 6.27
C ALA A 124 4.56 12.43 5.55
N VAL A 125 5.45 11.57 5.09
CA VAL A 125 6.56 11.87 4.18
C VAL A 125 6.33 11.11 2.89
N TYR A 126 6.54 11.76 1.75
CA TYR A 126 6.28 11.21 0.43
C TYR A 126 7.60 11.17 -0.33
N HIS A 127 7.94 10.01 -0.87
CA HIS A 127 9.14 9.80 -1.65
C HIS A 127 8.76 9.36 -3.07
N LYS A 128 9.46 9.89 -4.08
CA LYS A 128 9.29 9.50 -5.48
C LYS A 128 10.32 8.43 -5.81
N CYS A 129 9.87 7.22 -6.08
CA CYS A 129 10.73 6.13 -6.50
C CYS A 129 11.11 6.27 -7.97
N THR A 130 12.38 6.05 -8.26
CA THR A 130 12.98 6.23 -9.58
C THR A 130 13.26 4.90 -10.26
N ASP A 131 13.90 3.96 -9.56
CA ASP A 131 14.45 2.74 -10.15
C ASP A 131 14.20 1.48 -9.31
N CYS A 132 13.54 1.61 -8.15
CA CYS A 132 13.40 0.51 -7.17
C CYS A 132 14.76 -0.08 -6.73
N GLY A 133 15.84 0.71 -6.81
CA GLY A 133 17.15 0.34 -6.31
C GLY A 133 17.21 0.32 -4.78
N ARG A 134 18.43 0.35 -4.24
CA ARG A 134 18.66 0.19 -2.80
C ARG A 134 17.88 1.19 -1.93
N ASP A 135 17.89 2.47 -2.29
CA ASP A 135 17.26 3.52 -1.49
C ASP A 135 15.73 3.45 -1.61
N ASP A 136 15.21 3.23 -2.82
CA ASP A 136 13.77 3.03 -3.05
C ASP A 136 13.23 1.81 -2.30
N LEU A 137 13.96 0.68 -2.29
CA LEU A 137 13.60 -0.50 -1.50
C LEU A 137 13.55 -0.19 0.00
N LYS A 138 14.49 0.62 0.50
CA LYS A 138 14.51 1.05 1.90
C LYS A 138 13.36 2.01 2.23
N TRP A 139 12.95 2.87 1.30
CA TRP A 139 11.72 3.66 1.42
C TRP A 139 10.45 2.78 1.40
N MET A 140 10.38 1.75 0.55
CA MET A 140 9.29 0.77 0.57
C MET A 140 9.25 -0.04 1.86
N GLN A 141 10.41 -0.44 2.38
CA GLN A 141 10.56 -1.07 3.70
C GLN A 141 9.99 -0.17 4.80
N ALA A 142 10.41 1.09 4.84
CA ALA A 142 9.89 2.06 5.79
C ALA A 142 8.36 2.17 5.71
N SER A 143 7.82 2.28 4.49
CA SER A 143 6.38 2.40 4.24
C SER A 143 5.55 1.21 4.73
N ALA A 144 6.15 0.02 4.80
CA ALA A 144 5.51 -1.20 5.28
C ALA A 144 5.95 -1.63 6.70
N SER A 145 6.79 -0.84 7.37
CA SER A 145 7.28 -1.14 8.73
C SER A 145 6.24 -0.77 9.78
N MET A 146 5.44 -1.74 10.21
CA MET A 146 4.30 -1.49 11.10
C MET A 146 4.75 -1.07 12.52
N PRO A 147 4.19 0.01 13.10
CA PRO A 147 4.50 0.39 14.47
C PRO A 147 4.24 -0.74 15.46
N LEU A 148 5.06 -0.79 16.51
CA LEU A 148 5.05 -1.79 17.59
C LEU A 148 5.55 -3.19 17.21
N VAL A 149 5.71 -3.49 15.92
CA VAL A 149 6.12 -4.82 15.44
C VAL A 149 7.17 -4.75 14.32
N SER A 150 7.79 -3.59 14.14
CA SER A 150 8.90 -3.33 13.24
C SER A 150 9.82 -2.28 13.84
N LYS A 151 11.09 -2.31 13.44
CA LYS A 151 12.09 -1.30 13.76
C LYS A 151 11.84 -0.02 12.96
N VAL A 152 12.27 1.10 13.52
CA VAL A 152 12.30 2.40 12.83
C VAL A 152 13.36 2.34 11.74
N VAL A 153 13.00 2.76 10.52
CA VAL A 153 13.90 2.79 9.37
C VAL A 153 14.47 4.20 9.21
N GLU A 154 15.79 4.33 9.20
CA GLU A 154 16.47 5.63 9.04
C GLU A 154 16.98 5.80 7.60
N ILE A 155 16.49 6.82 6.90
CA ILE A 155 16.88 7.14 5.51
C ILE A 155 16.69 8.64 5.25
N ASP A 156 17.61 9.27 4.52
CA ASP A 156 17.57 10.69 4.14
C ASP A 156 17.32 11.66 5.30
N GLY A 157 17.88 11.35 6.47
CA GLY A 157 17.71 12.14 7.70
C GLY A 157 16.37 11.94 8.40
N TYR A 158 15.46 11.13 7.85
CA TYR A 158 14.19 10.78 8.47
C TYR A 158 14.27 9.50 9.30
N LYS A 159 13.38 9.39 10.29
CA LYS A 159 13.08 8.17 11.03
C LYS A 159 11.66 7.74 10.72
N LEU A 160 11.51 6.63 10.01
CA LEU A 160 10.27 6.29 9.32
C LEU A 160 9.67 4.97 9.78
N LEU A 161 8.33 4.92 9.75
CA LEU A 161 7.50 3.72 9.87
C LEU A 161 6.34 3.79 8.87
N ASP A 162 5.46 2.80 8.92
CA ASP A 162 4.36 2.59 7.97
C ASP A 162 3.55 3.88 7.72
N GLY A 163 3.44 4.26 6.45
CA GLY A 163 2.76 5.49 6.03
C GLY A 163 1.28 5.52 6.39
N GLY A 164 0.68 4.35 6.60
CA GLY A 164 -0.71 4.21 6.96
C GLY A 164 -1.06 4.85 8.29
N VAL A 165 -0.09 5.14 9.16
CA VAL A 165 -0.35 5.88 10.40
C VAL A 165 -0.79 7.32 10.11
N ALA A 166 -0.02 8.05 9.30
CA ALA A 166 -0.30 9.44 8.96
C ALA A 166 -1.28 9.59 7.79
N ASP A 167 -1.14 8.79 6.74
CA ASP A 167 -1.94 8.87 5.52
C ASP A 167 -2.15 7.49 4.90
N SER A 168 -3.26 6.82 5.22
CA SER A 168 -3.56 5.47 4.72
C SER A 168 -4.05 5.43 3.26
N ILE A 169 -4.62 6.52 2.77
CA ILE A 169 -5.18 6.64 1.42
C ILE A 169 -4.75 8.01 0.88
N PRO A 170 -3.59 8.12 0.25
CA PRO A 170 -2.89 9.39 0.05
C PRO A 170 -3.41 10.23 -1.14
N ILE A 171 -4.71 10.10 -1.43
CA ILE A 171 -5.39 10.76 -2.55
C ILE A 171 -5.27 12.28 -2.47
N MET A 172 -5.40 12.87 -1.28
CA MET A 172 -5.42 14.33 -1.17
C MET A 172 -4.06 14.94 -1.46
N TRP A 173 -2.97 14.27 -1.09
CA TRP A 173 -1.63 14.71 -1.46
C TRP A 173 -1.38 14.48 -2.95
N PHE A 174 -1.75 13.31 -3.46
CA PHE A 174 -1.54 12.96 -4.86
C PHE A 174 -2.25 13.92 -5.81
N ARG A 175 -3.49 14.29 -5.47
CA ARG A 175 -4.24 15.32 -6.19
C ARG A 175 -3.58 16.69 -6.16
N ARG A 176 -2.85 17.05 -5.10
CA ARG A 176 -2.08 18.31 -5.07
C ARG A 176 -0.88 18.29 -6.02
N GLN A 177 -0.37 17.11 -6.39
CA GLN A 177 0.71 16.95 -7.38
C GLN A 177 0.21 17.04 -8.84
N GLY A 178 -1.10 17.15 -9.07
CA GLY A 178 -1.69 17.32 -10.40
C GLY A 178 -2.45 16.11 -10.94
N TYR A 179 -2.45 14.99 -10.23
CA TYR A 179 -3.26 13.80 -10.55
C TYR A 179 -4.72 14.08 -10.20
N LYS A 180 -5.59 14.37 -11.17
CA LYS A 180 -6.99 14.77 -10.87
C LYS A 180 -8.02 13.74 -11.29
N LYS A 181 -7.57 12.63 -11.86
CA LYS A 181 -8.43 11.57 -12.36
C LYS A 181 -7.94 10.24 -11.82
N ASP A 182 -8.39 9.92 -10.61
CA ASP A 182 -7.77 8.85 -9.82
C ASP A 182 -8.65 7.59 -9.81
N LEU A 183 -8.04 6.46 -10.17
CA LEU A 183 -8.53 5.14 -9.79
C LEU A 183 -8.03 4.84 -8.38
N VAL A 184 -8.93 4.69 -7.42
CA VAL A 184 -8.60 4.45 -6.01
C VAL A 184 -8.93 3.00 -5.67
N ILE A 185 -7.93 2.24 -5.21
CA ILE A 185 -8.11 0.87 -4.77
C ILE A 185 -8.12 0.84 -3.24
N LEU A 186 -9.28 0.50 -2.69
CA LEU A 186 -9.47 0.28 -1.26
C LEU A 186 -9.48 -1.22 -0.95
N THR A 187 -9.00 -1.58 0.23
CA THR A 187 -8.89 -2.96 0.74
C THR A 187 -10.04 -3.35 1.67
N ARG A 188 -11.04 -2.47 1.81
CA ARG A 188 -12.20 -2.64 2.68
C ARG A 188 -13.49 -2.41 1.89
N PRO A 189 -14.55 -3.20 2.17
CA PRO A 189 -15.81 -3.07 1.45
C PRO A 189 -16.50 -1.73 1.76
N GLU A 190 -17.54 -1.43 0.98
CA GLU A 190 -18.38 -0.27 1.19
C GLU A 190 -18.99 -0.24 2.60
N GLY A 191 -19.15 0.97 3.15
CA GLY A 191 -19.66 1.18 4.52
C GLY A 191 -18.64 0.96 5.63
N TYR A 192 -17.41 0.50 5.35
CA TYR A 192 -16.38 0.37 6.36
C TYR A 192 -16.01 1.72 6.99
N GLN A 193 -15.97 1.77 8.32
CA GLN A 193 -15.43 2.89 9.09
C GLN A 193 -14.31 2.42 10.01
N LYS A 194 -13.23 3.18 10.06
CA LYS A 194 -12.12 2.92 10.96
C LYS A 194 -12.53 3.28 12.38
N LYS A 195 -12.37 2.32 13.29
CA LYS A 195 -12.65 2.50 14.72
C LYS A 195 -11.46 3.13 15.44
N LYS A 196 -11.75 3.88 16.50
CA LYS A 196 -10.76 4.43 17.41
C LYS A 196 -9.93 3.30 18.03
N MET A 197 -8.62 3.51 18.16
CA MET A 197 -7.73 2.56 18.81
C MET A 197 -8.05 2.44 20.31
N LYS A 198 -8.01 1.21 20.82
CA LYS A 198 -8.09 0.92 22.25
C LYS A 198 -6.70 1.01 22.88
N PHE A 199 -6.65 1.12 24.22
CA PHE A 199 -5.41 1.07 25.01
C PHE A 199 -4.37 2.16 24.69
N GLN A 200 -4.82 3.36 24.33
CA GLN A 200 -3.93 4.47 23.98
C GLN A 200 -2.90 4.81 25.08
N GLY A 201 -3.25 4.66 26.36
CA GLY A 201 -2.31 4.88 27.47
C GLY A 201 -1.11 3.94 27.44
N ALA A 202 -1.31 2.67 27.09
CA ALA A 202 -0.22 1.70 26.94
C ALA A 202 0.66 2.03 25.72
N ILE A 203 0.03 2.40 24.60
CA ILE A 203 0.73 2.83 23.38
C ILE A 203 1.61 4.05 23.67
N ASN A 204 1.10 5.04 24.40
CA ASN A 204 1.86 6.24 24.78
C ASN A 204 3.09 5.89 25.64
N LYS A 205 2.99 4.88 26.52
CA LYS A 205 4.14 4.42 27.34
C LYS A 205 5.18 3.70 26.48
N ILE A 206 4.75 2.80 25.58
CA ILE A 206 5.66 2.08 24.68
C ILE A 206 6.37 3.07 23.75
N LEU A 207 5.63 4.02 23.19
CA LEU A 207 6.12 5.03 22.25
C LEU A 207 6.50 6.35 22.96
N HIS A 208 6.93 6.31 24.22
CA HIS A 208 7.31 7.54 24.96
C HIS A 208 8.43 8.33 24.28
N ARG A 209 9.31 7.66 23.53
CA ARG A 209 10.36 8.29 22.71
C ARG A 209 9.81 8.96 21.44
N TYR A 210 8.62 8.57 20.99
CA TYR A 210 7.96 9.05 19.78
C TYR A 210 6.51 9.50 20.07
N PRO A 211 6.30 10.55 20.89
CA PRO A 211 4.96 10.96 21.32
C PRO A 211 4.08 11.45 20.16
N ASN A 212 4.68 12.00 19.10
CA ASN A 212 3.94 12.45 17.93
C ASN A 212 3.44 11.28 17.08
N LEU A 213 4.22 10.19 16.97
CA LEU A 213 3.74 8.94 16.39
C LEU A 213 2.55 8.38 17.18
N ALA A 214 2.64 8.36 18.52
CA ALA A 214 1.55 7.86 19.36
C ALA A 214 0.25 8.68 19.18
N LYS A 215 0.37 10.01 19.07
CA LYS A 215 -0.76 10.92 18.74
C LYS A 215 -1.32 10.65 17.35
N ALA A 216 -0.45 10.48 16.34
CA ALA A 216 -0.87 10.17 14.98
C ALA A 216 -1.64 8.84 14.92
N MET A 217 -1.17 7.80 15.62
CA MET A 217 -1.88 6.53 15.76
C MET A 217 -3.26 6.72 16.39
N ALA A 218 -3.38 7.54 17.44
CA ALA A 218 -4.64 7.84 18.11
C ALA A 218 -5.66 8.53 17.18
N HIS A 219 -5.18 9.44 16.33
CA HIS A 219 -6.01 10.23 15.40
C HIS A 219 -6.23 9.59 14.03
N ARG A 220 -5.52 8.50 13.71
CA ARG A 220 -5.59 7.79 12.42
C ARG A 220 -7.02 7.50 11.96
N TYR A 221 -7.91 7.12 12.87
CA TYR A 221 -9.30 6.80 12.52
C TYR A 221 -10.09 8.02 12.02
N VAL A 222 -9.83 9.21 12.58
CA VAL A 222 -10.46 10.46 12.17
C VAL A 222 -10.01 10.82 10.76
N ILE A 223 -8.70 10.79 10.52
CA ILE A 223 -8.11 11.11 9.21
C ILE A 223 -8.64 10.14 8.16
N TYR A 224 -8.60 8.84 8.44
CA TYR A 224 -9.08 7.80 7.52
C TYR A 224 -10.54 8.01 7.12
N ASN A 225 -11.44 8.19 8.09
CA ASN A 225 -12.87 8.34 7.81
C ASN A 225 -13.16 9.67 7.09
N LYS A 226 -12.42 10.75 7.38
CA LYS A 226 -12.50 12.01 6.64
C LYS A 226 -12.07 11.82 5.18
N THR A 227 -11.00 11.05 4.94
CA THR A 227 -10.55 10.74 3.58
C THR A 227 -11.57 9.91 2.81
N LEU A 228 -12.21 8.91 3.44
CA LEU A 228 -13.29 8.15 2.80
C LEU A 228 -14.45 9.05 2.36
N LYS A 229 -14.94 9.93 3.25
CA LYS A 229 -15.97 10.90 2.89
C LYS A 229 -15.54 11.75 1.70
N LYS A 230 -14.27 12.18 1.67
CA LYS A 230 -13.75 12.98 0.56
C LYS A 230 -13.68 12.21 -0.75
N ILE A 231 -13.36 10.91 -0.70
CA ILE A 231 -13.38 10.01 -1.86
C ILE A 231 -14.80 9.90 -2.41
N ASP A 232 -15.81 9.74 -1.54
CA ASP A 232 -17.20 9.66 -1.97
C ASP A 232 -17.66 10.97 -2.66
N GLU A 233 -17.31 12.14 -2.09
CA GLU A 233 -17.57 13.44 -2.73
C GLU A 233 -16.89 13.59 -4.10
N LEU A 234 -15.68 13.04 -4.27
CA LEU A 234 -14.94 13.10 -5.55
C LEU A 234 -15.48 12.10 -6.57
N LYS A 235 -15.99 10.96 -6.10
CA LYS A 235 -16.67 9.95 -6.92
C LYS A 235 -17.96 10.53 -7.52
N GLU A 236 -18.76 11.24 -6.72
CA GLU A 236 -19.97 11.93 -7.20
C GLU A 236 -19.68 12.96 -8.29
N LYS A 237 -18.50 13.59 -8.26
CA LYS A 237 -18.03 14.53 -9.29
C LYS A 237 -17.47 13.86 -10.54
N GLY A 238 -17.34 12.53 -10.55
CA GLY A 238 -16.69 11.79 -11.63
C GLY A 238 -15.17 12.02 -11.72
N GLU A 239 -14.55 12.57 -10.68
CA GLU A 239 -13.10 12.81 -10.61
C GLU A 239 -12.33 11.58 -10.10
N VAL A 240 -13.05 10.64 -9.49
CA VAL A 240 -12.50 9.44 -8.85
C VAL A 240 -13.36 8.23 -9.20
N MET A 241 -12.72 7.13 -9.57
CA MET A 241 -13.34 5.81 -9.61
C MET A 241 -12.79 4.99 -8.45
N VAL A 242 -13.64 4.24 -7.75
CA VAL A 242 -13.21 3.43 -6.60
C VAL A 242 -13.44 1.96 -6.88
N LEU A 243 -12.40 1.15 -6.73
CA LEU A 243 -12.49 -0.30 -6.64
C LEU A 243 -12.29 -0.73 -5.18
N ARG A 244 -13.18 -1.60 -4.71
CA ARG A 244 -13.21 -2.09 -3.33
C ARG A 244 -13.88 -3.47 -3.29
N PRO A 245 -13.54 -4.35 -2.33
CA PRO A 245 -14.09 -5.70 -2.28
C PRO A 245 -15.62 -5.72 -2.35
N SER A 246 -16.18 -6.41 -3.34
CA SER A 246 -17.64 -6.55 -3.50
C SER A 246 -18.30 -7.42 -2.43
N ARG A 247 -17.50 -8.28 -1.77
CA ARG A 247 -17.90 -9.10 -0.62
C ARG A 247 -16.82 -9.09 0.45
N LEU A 248 -17.20 -9.34 1.69
CA LEU A 248 -16.24 -9.46 2.79
C LEU A 248 -15.56 -10.83 2.75
N ILE A 249 -14.23 -10.84 2.57
CA ILE A 249 -13.38 -11.98 2.87
C ILE A 249 -12.53 -11.58 4.09
N GLU A 250 -12.68 -12.32 5.19
CA GLU A 250 -11.97 -12.03 6.42
C GLU A 250 -10.50 -12.44 6.33
N VAL A 251 -9.66 -11.46 5.97
CA VAL A 251 -8.20 -11.56 5.97
C VAL A 251 -7.63 -10.69 7.08
N SER A 252 -6.91 -11.34 8.01
CA SER A 252 -6.18 -10.64 9.05
C SER A 252 -4.98 -9.85 8.47
N ARG A 253 -4.37 -8.95 9.24
CA ARG A 253 -3.19 -8.20 8.73
C ARG A 253 -1.97 -9.12 8.49
N LEU A 254 -1.85 -10.17 9.29
CA LEU A 254 -0.77 -11.15 9.26
C LEU A 254 -1.31 -12.51 8.79
N GLU A 255 -2.26 -12.49 7.85
CA GLU A 255 -2.87 -13.72 7.32
C GLU A 255 -1.82 -14.61 6.68
N LYS A 256 -1.95 -15.92 6.90
CA LYS A 256 -1.01 -16.94 6.41
C LYS A 256 -1.68 -18.09 5.69
N ASP A 257 -3.01 -18.17 5.81
CA ASP A 257 -3.78 -19.17 5.08
C ASP A 257 -3.68 -18.89 3.57
N PRO A 258 -2.99 -19.75 2.80
CA PRO A 258 -2.78 -19.53 1.38
C PRO A 258 -4.11 -19.50 0.61
N GLU A 259 -5.13 -20.25 1.04
CA GLU A 259 -6.43 -20.26 0.37
C GLU A 259 -7.18 -18.93 0.60
N LYS A 260 -7.08 -18.33 1.78
CA LYS A 260 -7.65 -16.99 2.03
C LYS A 260 -6.93 -15.89 1.26
N LEU A 261 -5.60 -15.94 1.19
CA LEU A 261 -4.81 -14.98 0.42
C LEU A 261 -5.16 -15.06 -1.06
N LYS A 262 -5.23 -16.28 -1.61
CA LYS A 262 -5.63 -16.55 -2.99
C LYS A 262 -7.08 -16.15 -3.26
N ALA A 263 -8.01 -16.44 -2.35
CA ALA A 263 -9.41 -16.04 -2.49
C ALA A 263 -9.58 -14.51 -2.51
N LEU A 264 -8.82 -13.79 -1.67
CA LEU A 264 -8.87 -12.32 -1.67
C LEU A 264 -8.25 -11.73 -2.94
N TYR A 265 -7.17 -12.32 -3.44
CA TYR A 265 -6.59 -11.97 -4.74
C TYR A 265 -7.57 -12.21 -5.88
N GLN A 266 -8.23 -13.37 -5.90
CA GLN A 266 -9.21 -13.71 -6.93
C GLN A 266 -10.41 -12.77 -6.90
N LEU A 267 -10.88 -12.36 -5.72
CA LEU A 267 -11.91 -11.34 -5.58
C LEU A 267 -11.48 -10.00 -6.20
N GLY A 268 -10.21 -9.60 -6.02
CA GLY A 268 -9.64 -8.42 -6.69
C GLY A 268 -9.73 -8.50 -8.20
N ARG A 269 -9.37 -9.66 -8.76
CA ARG A 269 -9.50 -9.91 -10.21
C ARG A 269 -10.94 -9.86 -10.68
N GLU A 270 -11.85 -10.55 -10.00
CA GLU A 270 -13.29 -10.57 -10.31
C GLU A 270 -13.89 -9.16 -10.33
N ASP A 271 -13.59 -8.37 -9.30
CA ASP A 271 -14.08 -6.99 -9.21
C ASP A 271 -13.50 -6.10 -10.30
N ALA A 272 -12.21 -6.24 -10.64
CA ALA A 272 -11.61 -5.50 -11.76
C ALA A 272 -12.26 -5.87 -13.09
N MET A 273 -12.37 -7.16 -13.41
CA MET A 273 -12.97 -7.65 -14.66
C MET A 273 -14.42 -7.20 -14.80
N LYS A 274 -15.22 -7.26 -13.73
CA LYS A 274 -16.61 -6.81 -13.74
C LYS A 274 -16.75 -5.31 -14.04
N ASN A 275 -15.75 -4.52 -13.69
CA ASN A 275 -15.75 -3.07 -13.88
C ASN A 275 -14.86 -2.62 -15.05
N LEU A 276 -14.36 -3.54 -15.88
CA LEU A 276 -13.32 -3.25 -16.89
C LEU A 276 -13.75 -2.16 -17.89
N ASP A 277 -14.96 -2.26 -18.44
CA ASP A 277 -15.52 -1.25 -19.35
C ASP A 277 -15.59 0.14 -18.69
N GLN A 278 -15.95 0.18 -17.40
CA GLN A 278 -16.03 1.43 -16.65
C GLN A 278 -14.64 1.98 -16.34
N ILE A 279 -13.63 1.13 -16.12
CA ILE A 279 -12.23 1.55 -15.94
C ILE A 279 -11.71 2.19 -17.22
N HIS A 280 -11.92 1.54 -18.39
CA HIS A 280 -11.54 2.12 -19.68
C HIS A 280 -12.28 3.44 -19.94
N ALA A 281 -13.61 3.45 -19.79
CA ALA A 281 -14.41 4.65 -20.00
C ALA A 281 -14.03 5.77 -19.03
N PHE A 282 -13.66 5.43 -17.79
CA PHE A 282 -13.14 6.38 -16.83
C PHE A 282 -11.83 6.93 -17.36
N LEU A 283 -10.78 6.12 -17.56
CA LEU A 283 -9.42 6.58 -17.86
C LEU A 283 -9.26 7.26 -19.24
N SER A 284 -10.04 6.90 -20.25
CA SER A 284 -9.94 7.49 -21.60
C SER A 284 -10.52 8.90 -21.78
N LYS A 285 -11.35 9.38 -20.83
CA LYS A 285 -12.02 10.70 -20.90
C LYS A 285 -11.16 11.93 -20.56
#